data_AF-A0A832Y320-F1
#
_entry.id   AF-A0A832Y320-F1
#
_cell.length_a   1.000
_cell.length_b   1.000
_cell.length_c   1.000
_cell.angle_alpha   90.00
_cell.angle_beta   90.00
_cell.angle_gamma   90.00
#
_symmetry.space_group_name_H-M   'P 1'
#
loop_
_entity.id
_entity.type
_entity.pdbx_description
1 polymer ?
#
loop_
_entity_poly.entity_id
_entity_poly.type
_entity_poly.pdbx_seq_one_letter_code
_entity_poly.pdbx_strand_id
1 'polypeptide(L)'
;KGLSKAIDSRFASTATRKPTVSQGNPFQIEVGLVFGGDLQAEGPIEILRFTNRVPLMYQQGGCLLTKALESVDWKRYGLDHPGGRGLPKGPAAVLIHLASTNVQFTSEAKEAVADNEEVFEEVRRAMLEVGRGLRNHLKKSSQRKKAQEKFDLINIILPEISRKTSQLLGREEPDLAPVITRIMNAVFLEDEIGWDKHSNQAVCSLTIYNYTARARAYTILAKWPEGEGVAIAENPRGGRKETTGLWAWRLDTLDPGQSAEIRFTVSGLSKGDWTDAEIFFRGNGDIIGATKIDEKLLDEMRKMEALALAEAEYAAATMNESIQRLVERTPVLETSGESLVVSSDESVVEPSNESQRMINNPEDLRQWTPAEEVNE
;
A
#
# COMPACT_ATOMS: atom_id res chain seq x y z
N LYS A 1 12.27 0.86 -5.44
CA LYS A 1 13.01 1.82 -4.57
C LYS A 1 14.05 2.62 -5.35
N GLY A 2 15.05 2.01 -5.99
CA GLY A 2 16.04 2.75 -6.79
C GLY A 2 15.43 3.45 -8.02
N LEU A 3 14.70 2.67 -8.85
CA LEU A 3 14.09 3.18 -10.09
C LEU A 3 13.04 4.28 -9.83
N SER A 4 12.26 4.16 -8.76
CA SER A 4 11.25 5.15 -8.33
C SER A 4 11.84 6.43 -7.72
N LYS A 5 13.11 6.42 -7.30
CA LYS A 5 13.79 7.59 -6.72
C LYS A 5 14.62 8.34 -7.76
N ALA A 6 15.19 7.61 -8.73
CA ALA A 6 15.98 8.19 -9.82
C ALA A 6 15.10 8.78 -10.93
N ILE A 7 13.94 8.17 -11.17
CA ILE A 7 12.93 8.65 -12.11
C ILE A 7 11.69 8.95 -11.27
N ASP A 8 11.34 10.24 -11.16
CA ASP A 8 10.03 10.62 -10.62
C ASP A 8 8.98 9.95 -11.50
N SER A 9 8.33 8.92 -10.97
CA SER A 9 7.46 8.02 -11.71
C SER A 9 6.22 7.74 -10.89
N ARG A 10 5.06 7.81 -11.55
CA ARG A 10 3.76 7.62 -10.88
C ARG A 10 3.47 6.14 -10.60
N PHE A 11 4.14 5.24 -11.32
CA PHE A 11 3.95 3.81 -11.19
C PHE A 11 5.25 3.07 -11.45
N ALA A 12 5.54 2.06 -10.62
CA ALA A 12 6.63 1.13 -10.79
C ALA A 12 6.11 -0.31 -10.66
N SER A 13 6.55 -1.20 -11.55
CA SER A 13 6.26 -2.62 -11.53
C SER A 13 7.57 -3.39 -11.71
N THR A 14 7.81 -4.38 -10.86
CA THR A 14 9.04 -5.19 -10.88
C THR A 14 8.71 -6.67 -10.87
N ALA A 15 9.43 -7.46 -11.65
CA ALA A 15 9.36 -8.90 -11.64
C ALA A 15 10.76 -9.49 -11.48
N THR A 16 10.94 -10.30 -10.44
CA THR A 16 12.15 -11.12 -10.23
C THR A 16 11.76 -12.57 -10.49
N ARG A 17 12.31 -13.15 -11.55
CA ARG A 17 12.03 -14.54 -11.92
C ARG A 17 12.86 -15.49 -11.07
N LYS A 18 12.40 -16.73 -10.96
CA LYS A 18 13.17 -17.79 -10.30
C LYS A 18 14.42 -18.11 -11.14
N PRO A 19 15.56 -18.42 -10.52
CA PRO A 19 16.75 -18.82 -11.26
C PRO A 19 16.47 -20.04 -12.15
N THR A 20 16.99 -19.99 -13.38
CA THR A 20 16.93 -21.04 -14.39
C THR A 20 18.35 -21.36 -14.85
N VAL A 21 18.52 -22.39 -15.69
CA VAL A 21 19.85 -22.81 -16.15
C VAL A 21 19.89 -22.71 -17.66
N SER A 22 20.98 -22.15 -18.20
CA SER A 22 21.29 -22.20 -19.61
C SER A 22 22.68 -22.77 -19.86
N GLN A 23 22.78 -23.80 -20.69
CA GLN A 23 24.05 -24.47 -21.03
C GLN A 23 24.89 -24.84 -19.79
N GLY A 24 24.24 -25.28 -18.70
CA GLY A 24 24.89 -25.62 -17.43
C GLY A 24 25.24 -24.44 -16.51
N ASN A 25 24.97 -23.20 -16.92
CA ASN A 25 25.18 -22.00 -16.11
C ASN A 25 23.85 -21.47 -15.54
N PRO A 26 23.72 -21.31 -14.22
CA PRO A 26 22.52 -20.73 -13.64
C PRO A 26 22.46 -19.23 -13.95
N PHE A 27 21.27 -18.76 -14.28
CA PHE A 27 20.98 -17.34 -14.50
C PHE A 27 19.66 -16.93 -13.85
N GLN A 28 19.54 -15.63 -13.56
CA GLN A 28 18.33 -15.02 -13.01
C GLN A 28 18.03 -13.73 -13.76
N ILE A 29 16.75 -13.51 -14.05
CA ILE A 29 16.26 -12.31 -14.72
C ILE A 29 15.43 -11.47 -13.76
N GLU A 30 15.72 -10.18 -13.77
CA GLU A 30 14.91 -9.16 -13.09
C GLU A 30 14.52 -8.08 -14.10
N VAL A 31 13.25 -7.70 -14.10
CA VAL A 31 12.73 -6.64 -14.96
C VAL A 31 12.02 -5.62 -14.09
N GLY A 32 12.29 -4.34 -14.32
CA GLY A 32 11.54 -3.23 -13.77
C GLY A 32 10.95 -2.38 -14.88
N LEU A 33 9.73 -1.89 -14.69
CA LEU A 33 9.10 -0.89 -15.55
C LEU A 33 8.62 0.24 -14.68
N VAL A 34 8.97 1.46 -15.07
CA VAL A 34 8.39 2.68 -14.54
C VAL A 34 7.56 3.37 -15.61
N PHE A 35 6.47 4.01 -15.18
CA PHE A 35 5.53 4.70 -16.06
C PHE A 35 5.14 6.06 -15.49
N GLY A 36 5.11 7.06 -16.38
CA GLY A 36 4.71 8.43 -16.10
C GLY A 36 5.79 9.28 -15.41
N GLY A 37 5.34 10.39 -14.80
CA GLY A 37 6.20 11.39 -14.18
C GLY A 37 6.92 12.25 -15.22
N ASP A 38 8.22 12.47 -15.06
CA ASP A 38 9.03 13.35 -15.94
C ASP A 38 9.51 12.67 -17.23
N LEU A 39 9.07 11.43 -17.48
CA LEU A 39 9.40 10.69 -18.69
C LEU A 39 8.72 11.30 -19.93
N GLN A 40 9.44 11.32 -21.05
CA GLN A 40 8.94 11.85 -22.31
C GLN A 40 7.73 11.06 -22.80
N ALA A 41 6.58 11.72 -22.92
CA ALA A 41 5.34 11.09 -23.38
C ALA A 41 5.39 10.74 -24.88
N GLU A 42 6.10 11.55 -25.67
CA GLU A 42 6.27 11.35 -27.10
C GLU A 42 7.71 10.94 -27.42
N GLY A 43 7.92 9.65 -27.69
CA GLY A 43 9.25 9.10 -27.99
C GLY A 43 9.32 7.60 -27.74
N PRO A 44 10.39 6.92 -28.19
CA PRO A 44 10.65 5.54 -27.78
C PRO A 44 10.88 5.48 -26.28
N ILE A 45 10.47 4.38 -25.66
CA ILE A 45 10.72 4.14 -24.24
C ILE A 45 12.23 4.10 -23.92
N GLU A 46 12.58 4.51 -22.71
CA GLU A 46 13.96 4.42 -22.23
C GLU A 46 14.28 3.00 -21.76
N ILE A 47 15.48 2.49 -22.08
CA ILE A 47 15.85 1.10 -21.81
C ILE A 47 17.18 1.07 -21.07
N LEU A 48 17.14 0.51 -19.86
CA LEU A 48 18.28 0.38 -18.97
C LEU A 48 18.67 -1.09 -18.89
N ARG A 49 19.79 -1.46 -19.51
CA ARG A 49 20.28 -2.83 -19.55
C ARG A 49 21.38 -3.02 -18.52
N PHE A 50 21.28 -4.08 -17.73
CA PHE A 50 22.27 -4.46 -16.73
C PHE A 50 22.62 -5.93 -16.88
N THR A 51 23.88 -6.23 -16.60
CA THR A 51 24.39 -7.60 -16.52
C THR A 51 25.32 -7.72 -15.34
N ASN A 52 25.07 -8.64 -14.42
CA ASN A 52 25.84 -8.79 -13.19
C ASN A 52 26.11 -7.44 -12.49
N ARG A 53 25.05 -6.61 -12.37
CA ARG A 53 25.07 -5.23 -11.82
C ARG A 53 25.91 -4.20 -12.60
N VAL A 54 26.40 -4.52 -13.79
CA VAL A 54 27.11 -3.59 -14.69
C VAL A 54 26.16 -3.05 -15.75
N PRO A 55 26.06 -1.72 -15.95
CA PRO A 55 25.22 -1.14 -16.99
C PRO A 55 25.82 -1.37 -18.39
N LEU A 56 24.97 -1.72 -19.35
CA LEU A 56 25.34 -1.87 -20.76
C LEU A 56 24.82 -0.66 -21.55
N MET A 57 25.72 0.26 -21.90
CA MET A 57 25.33 1.53 -22.51
C MET A 57 25.33 1.49 -24.03
N TYR A 58 26.27 0.75 -24.66
CA TYR A 58 26.44 0.76 -26.11
C TYR A 58 25.81 -0.46 -26.79
N GLN A 59 25.71 -0.42 -28.13
CA GLN A 59 25.24 -1.53 -28.97
C GLN A 59 23.85 -2.08 -28.63
N GLN A 60 22.90 -1.19 -28.33
CA GLN A 60 21.54 -1.56 -27.95
C GLN A 60 20.84 -2.46 -28.99
N GLY A 61 20.99 -2.19 -30.29
CA GLY A 61 20.32 -2.96 -31.35
C GLY A 61 20.81 -4.41 -31.51
N GLY A 62 22.03 -4.71 -31.05
CA GLY A 62 22.58 -6.07 -31.12
C GLY A 62 22.26 -6.93 -29.89
N CYS A 63 21.81 -6.31 -28.79
CA CYS A 63 21.67 -6.96 -27.50
C CYS A 63 20.41 -7.82 -27.40
N LEU A 64 20.57 -9.05 -26.89
CA LEU A 64 19.47 -9.97 -26.61
C LEU A 64 18.33 -9.32 -25.79
N LEU A 65 18.69 -8.56 -24.76
CA LEU A 65 17.74 -7.92 -23.86
C LEU A 65 16.81 -6.92 -24.59
N THR A 66 17.36 -6.18 -25.56
CA THR A 66 16.57 -5.25 -26.39
C THR A 66 15.68 -6.03 -27.36
N LYS A 67 16.20 -7.06 -28.02
CA LYS A 67 15.41 -7.91 -28.92
C LYS A 67 14.23 -8.58 -28.20
N ALA A 68 14.44 -9.01 -26.96
CA ALA A 68 13.38 -9.59 -26.13
C ALA A 68 12.27 -8.56 -25.85
N LEU A 69 12.63 -7.30 -25.58
CA LEU A 69 11.69 -6.21 -25.39
C LEU A 69 10.89 -5.89 -26.67
N GLU A 70 11.56 -5.85 -27.82
CA GLU A 70 10.94 -5.61 -29.14
C GLU A 70 9.98 -6.73 -29.56
N SER A 71 10.19 -7.96 -29.08
CA SER A 71 9.34 -9.12 -29.40
C SER A 71 7.96 -9.09 -28.72
N VAL A 72 7.75 -8.20 -27.75
CA VAL A 72 6.52 -8.12 -26.95
C VAL A 72 5.55 -7.11 -27.56
N ASP A 73 4.29 -7.51 -27.74
CA ASP A 73 3.22 -6.63 -28.20
C ASP A 73 2.75 -5.69 -27.07
N TRP A 74 3.48 -4.59 -26.88
CA TRP A 74 3.22 -3.59 -25.85
C TRP A 74 1.90 -2.83 -26.02
N LYS A 75 1.30 -2.85 -27.22
CA LYS A 75 -0.02 -2.27 -27.50
C LYS A 75 -1.11 -2.89 -26.63
N ARG A 76 -1.00 -4.21 -26.36
CA ARG A 76 -1.93 -4.92 -25.47
C ARG A 76 -1.80 -4.52 -24.00
N TYR A 77 -0.65 -3.95 -23.63
CA TYR A 77 -0.32 -3.54 -22.28
C TYR A 77 -0.48 -2.03 -22.04
N GLY A 78 -0.88 -1.28 -23.08
CA GLY A 78 -1.27 0.12 -22.99
C GLY A 78 -0.20 1.15 -23.34
N LEU A 79 0.93 0.71 -23.92
CA LEU A 79 1.88 1.60 -24.60
C LEU A 79 1.52 1.70 -26.08
N ASP A 80 1.91 2.79 -26.74
CA ASP A 80 1.76 2.87 -28.19
C ASP A 80 2.87 2.05 -28.86
N HIS A 81 2.54 1.34 -29.92
CA HIS A 81 3.51 0.51 -30.64
C HIS A 81 3.17 0.50 -32.13
N PRO A 82 3.47 1.61 -32.85
CA PRO A 82 3.11 1.76 -34.24
C PRO A 82 3.85 0.73 -35.09
N GLY A 83 3.11 -0.10 -35.83
CA GLY A 83 3.67 -1.08 -36.76
C GLY A 83 4.13 -2.41 -36.13
N GLY A 84 3.99 -2.61 -34.82
CA GLY A 84 4.28 -3.91 -34.18
C GLY A 84 5.75 -4.36 -34.27
N ARG A 85 6.66 -3.44 -34.59
CA ARG A 85 8.09 -3.69 -34.76
C ARG A 85 8.90 -2.58 -34.11
N GLY A 86 10.02 -2.95 -33.49
CA GLY A 86 10.95 -2.04 -32.83
C GLY A 86 10.54 -1.68 -31.40
N LEU A 87 10.94 -0.51 -30.93
CA LEU A 87 10.66 -0.06 -29.57
C LEU A 87 9.25 0.56 -29.46
N PRO A 88 8.49 0.26 -28.41
CA PRO A 88 7.24 0.96 -28.14
C PRO A 88 7.50 2.42 -27.77
N LYS A 89 6.45 3.23 -27.89
CA LYS A 89 6.45 4.64 -27.56
C LYS A 89 5.61 4.91 -26.31
N GLY A 90 6.07 5.85 -25.50
CA GLY A 90 5.33 6.36 -24.35
C GLY A 90 6.23 6.74 -23.18
N PRO A 91 5.64 7.33 -22.12
CA PRO A 91 6.36 7.77 -20.94
C PRO A 91 6.68 6.58 -20.03
N ALA A 92 7.55 5.69 -20.49
CA ALA A 92 7.97 4.52 -19.75
C ALA A 92 9.47 4.29 -19.86
N ALA A 93 10.05 3.75 -18.79
CA ALA A 93 11.42 3.24 -18.80
C ALA A 93 11.43 1.79 -18.32
N VAL A 94 12.21 0.95 -19.00
CA VAL A 94 12.31 -0.48 -18.70
C VAL A 94 13.75 -0.82 -18.32
N LEU A 95 13.92 -1.35 -17.12
CA LEU A 95 15.15 -1.90 -16.61
C LEU A 95 15.16 -3.41 -16.79
N ILE A 96 16.25 -3.94 -17.32
CA ILE A 96 16.44 -5.38 -17.56
C ILE A 96 17.78 -5.77 -16.94
N HIS A 97 17.76 -6.71 -16.01
CA HIS A 97 18.96 -7.23 -15.36
C HIS A 97 19.06 -8.73 -15.60
N LEU A 98 20.20 -9.14 -16.15
CA LEU A 98 20.63 -10.53 -16.28
C LEU A 98 21.76 -10.80 -15.29
N ALA A 99 21.54 -11.71 -14.36
CA ALA A 99 22.59 -12.23 -13.48
C ALA A 99 22.94 -13.66 -13.91
N SER A 100 24.22 -13.97 -14.12
CA SER A 100 24.70 -15.33 -14.42
C SER A 100 26.17 -15.48 -14.04
N THR A 101 26.60 -16.70 -13.71
CA THR A 101 28.02 -17.03 -13.50
C THR A 101 28.85 -16.82 -14.76
N ASN A 102 28.25 -17.10 -15.92
CA ASN A 102 28.85 -16.93 -17.23
C ASN A 102 27.84 -16.29 -18.18
N VAL A 103 28.12 -15.07 -18.63
CA VAL A 103 27.29 -14.34 -19.59
C VAL A 103 27.99 -14.33 -20.93
N GLN A 104 27.27 -14.77 -21.96
CA GLN A 104 27.75 -14.75 -23.34
C GLN A 104 27.57 -13.34 -23.91
N PHE A 105 28.68 -12.72 -24.31
CA PHE A 105 28.69 -11.40 -24.96
C PHE A 105 28.96 -11.53 -26.45
N THR A 106 28.47 -10.58 -27.24
CA THR A 106 28.73 -10.53 -28.69
C THR A 106 30.16 -10.15 -29.02
N SER A 107 30.85 -9.45 -28.12
CA SER A 107 32.21 -8.96 -28.28
C SER A 107 32.97 -8.95 -26.96
N GLU A 108 34.30 -8.89 -27.03
CA GLU A 108 35.21 -8.81 -25.88
C GLU A 108 34.98 -7.55 -25.03
N ALA A 109 34.43 -6.49 -25.63
CA ALA A 109 34.09 -5.24 -24.95
C ALA A 109 32.90 -5.39 -23.96
N LYS A 110 32.17 -6.52 -24.01
CA LYS A 110 31.05 -6.84 -23.11
C LYS A 110 29.90 -5.84 -23.11
N GLU A 111 29.65 -5.19 -24.25
CA GLU A 111 28.61 -4.15 -24.40
C GLU A 111 27.19 -4.70 -24.72
N ALA A 112 27.12 -5.92 -25.26
CA ALA A 112 25.86 -6.54 -25.64
C ALA A 112 25.86 -8.05 -25.36
N VAL A 113 24.75 -8.53 -24.83
CA VAL A 113 24.52 -9.96 -24.57
C VAL A 113 24.23 -10.67 -25.90
N ALA A 114 24.91 -11.80 -26.11
CA ALA A 114 24.77 -12.65 -27.29
C ALA A 114 23.41 -13.34 -27.35
N ASP A 115 23.08 -13.87 -28.53
CA ASP A 115 21.79 -14.52 -28.76
C ASP A 115 21.74 -15.90 -28.09
N ASN A 116 20.74 -16.11 -27.24
CA ASN A 116 20.51 -17.36 -26.53
C ASN A 116 18.99 -17.53 -26.30
N GLU A 117 18.41 -18.59 -26.84
CA GLU A 117 16.96 -18.83 -26.85
C GLU A 117 16.38 -19.04 -25.43
N GLU A 118 17.10 -19.73 -24.55
CA GLU A 118 16.65 -20.00 -23.18
C GLU A 118 16.59 -18.71 -22.36
N VAL A 119 17.62 -17.86 -22.49
CA VAL A 119 17.65 -16.54 -21.84
C VAL A 119 16.61 -15.61 -22.47
N PHE A 120 16.45 -15.65 -23.79
CA PHE A 120 15.48 -14.83 -24.52
C PHE A 120 14.05 -15.06 -24.02
N GLU A 121 13.61 -16.33 -23.99
CA GLU A 121 12.24 -16.66 -23.58
C GLU A 121 12.00 -16.33 -22.11
N GLU A 122 12.99 -16.48 -21.24
CA GLU A 122 12.85 -16.12 -19.83
C GLU A 122 12.76 -14.59 -19.62
N VAL A 123 13.56 -13.81 -20.35
CA VAL A 123 13.44 -12.34 -20.37
C VAL A 123 12.07 -11.93 -20.90
N ARG A 124 11.61 -12.55 -21.99
CA ARG A 124 10.29 -12.28 -22.58
C ARG A 124 9.16 -12.59 -21.58
N ARG A 125 9.24 -13.69 -20.84
CA ARG A 125 8.27 -14.02 -19.78
C ARG A 125 8.24 -12.97 -18.68
N ALA A 126 9.40 -12.51 -18.22
CA ALA A 126 9.51 -11.43 -17.22
C ALA A 126 8.88 -10.12 -17.74
N MET A 127 9.11 -9.76 -19.01
CA MET A 127 8.50 -8.60 -19.64
C MET A 127 6.97 -8.67 -19.68
N LEU A 128 6.41 -9.83 -20.02
CA LEU A 128 4.96 -10.04 -20.04
C LEU A 128 4.34 -9.90 -18.64
N GLU A 129 5.05 -10.33 -17.60
CA GLU A 129 4.61 -10.17 -16.20
C GLU A 129 4.50 -8.70 -15.82
N VAL A 130 5.56 -7.94 -16.07
CA VAL A 130 5.60 -6.50 -15.81
C VAL A 130 4.58 -5.73 -16.66
N GLY A 131 4.40 -6.12 -17.93
CA GLY A 131 3.41 -5.54 -18.83
C GLY A 131 1.96 -5.74 -18.34
N ARG A 132 1.64 -6.89 -17.73
CA ARG A 132 0.32 -7.09 -17.08
C ARG A 132 0.10 -6.10 -15.93
N GLY A 133 1.15 -5.84 -15.14
CA GLY A 133 1.13 -4.82 -14.08
C GLY A 133 0.78 -3.44 -14.63
N LEU A 134 1.44 -3.01 -15.71
CA LEU A 134 1.16 -1.74 -16.37
C LEU A 134 -0.28 -1.65 -16.88
N ARG A 135 -0.76 -2.69 -17.57
CA ARG A 135 -2.13 -2.73 -18.09
C ARG A 135 -3.17 -2.54 -16.98
N ASN A 136 -2.96 -3.20 -15.85
CA ASN A 136 -3.86 -3.10 -14.70
C ASN A 136 -3.85 -1.69 -14.11
N HIS A 137 -2.68 -1.07 -14.00
CA HIS A 137 -2.54 0.33 -13.57
C HIS A 137 -3.28 1.29 -14.51
N LEU A 138 -3.04 1.19 -15.82
CA LEU A 138 -3.70 2.03 -16.83
C LEU A 138 -5.22 1.85 -16.85
N LYS A 139 -5.70 0.61 -16.68
CA LYS A 139 -7.14 0.31 -16.58
C LYS A 139 -7.74 0.97 -15.33
N LYS A 140 -7.11 0.85 -14.17
CA LYS A 140 -7.56 1.49 -12.92
C LYS A 140 -7.57 3.01 -13.06
N SER A 141 -6.51 3.60 -13.63
CA SER A 141 -6.38 5.04 -13.85
C SER A 141 -7.45 5.57 -14.81
N SER A 142 -7.69 4.89 -15.93
CA SER A 142 -8.76 5.27 -16.87
C SER A 142 -10.16 5.16 -16.26
N GLN A 143 -10.41 4.12 -15.45
CA GLN A 143 -11.68 3.95 -14.74
C GLN A 143 -11.90 5.06 -13.71
N ARG A 144 -10.86 5.41 -12.93
CA ARG A 144 -10.89 6.54 -11.99
C ARG A 144 -11.15 7.88 -12.70
N LYS A 145 -10.49 8.14 -13.83
CA LYS A 145 -10.72 9.37 -14.61
C LYS A 145 -12.16 9.48 -15.13
N LYS A 146 -12.71 8.41 -15.73
CA LYS A 146 -14.10 8.40 -16.21
C LYS A 146 -15.11 8.53 -15.08
N ALA A 147 -14.80 7.96 -13.93
CA ALA A 147 -15.59 8.11 -12.71
C ALA A 147 -15.59 9.57 -12.23
N GLN A 148 -14.42 10.20 -12.16
CA GLN A 148 -14.27 11.60 -11.78
C GLN A 148 -15.02 12.52 -12.75
N GLU A 149 -14.86 12.34 -14.07
CA GLU A 149 -15.57 13.14 -15.08
C GLU A 149 -17.09 13.02 -14.93
N LYS A 150 -17.61 11.82 -14.64
CA LYS A 150 -19.03 11.61 -14.35
C LYS A 150 -19.46 12.28 -13.04
N PHE A 151 -18.62 12.22 -12.02
CA PHE A 151 -18.87 12.82 -10.72
C PHE A 151 -18.94 14.35 -10.82
N ASP A 152 -17.96 14.98 -11.48
CA ASP A 152 -17.91 16.43 -11.69
C ASP A 152 -19.14 16.91 -12.49
N LEU A 153 -19.53 16.15 -13.53
CA LEU A 153 -20.75 16.40 -14.30
C LEU A 153 -22.00 16.40 -13.41
N ILE A 154 -22.05 15.54 -12.41
CA ILE A 154 -23.23 15.35 -11.57
C ILE A 154 -23.30 16.36 -10.43
N ASN A 155 -22.19 16.63 -9.74
CA ASN A 155 -22.20 17.52 -8.58
C ASN A 155 -22.09 19.00 -8.94
N ILE A 156 -21.42 19.32 -10.05
CA ILE A 156 -21.18 20.71 -10.46
C ILE A 156 -22.14 21.08 -11.58
N ILE A 157 -22.15 20.31 -12.66
CA ILE A 157 -22.84 20.73 -13.89
C ILE A 157 -24.36 20.52 -13.78
N LEU A 158 -24.83 19.40 -13.25
CA LEU A 158 -26.27 19.10 -13.19
C LEU A 158 -27.09 20.09 -12.33
N PRO A 159 -26.64 20.51 -11.12
CA PRO A 159 -27.36 21.51 -10.32
C PRO A 159 -27.34 22.89 -10.99
N GLU A 160 -26.24 23.26 -11.64
CA GLU A 160 -26.16 24.52 -12.40
C GLU A 160 -27.13 24.54 -13.59
N ILE A 161 -27.27 23.42 -14.31
CA ILE A 161 -28.26 23.29 -15.39
C ILE A 161 -29.68 23.41 -14.83
N SER A 162 -29.97 22.72 -13.72
CA SER A 162 -31.26 22.76 -13.03
C SER A 162 -31.64 24.19 -12.67
N ARG A 163 -30.76 24.88 -11.92
CA ARG A 163 -30.96 26.26 -11.47
C ARG A 163 -31.18 27.22 -12.64
N LYS A 164 -30.32 27.20 -13.66
CA LYS A 164 -30.43 28.11 -14.81
C LYS A 164 -31.69 27.86 -15.63
N THR A 165 -32.08 26.61 -15.82
CA THR A 165 -33.28 26.25 -16.59
C THR A 165 -34.54 26.63 -15.82
N SER A 166 -34.58 26.38 -14.51
CA SER A 166 -35.66 26.79 -13.62
C SER A 166 -35.81 28.31 -13.55
N GLN A 167 -34.71 29.06 -13.48
CA GLN A 167 -34.72 30.53 -13.56
C GLN A 167 -35.27 31.03 -14.90
N LEU A 168 -34.85 30.43 -16.02
CA LEU A 168 -35.27 30.86 -17.36
C LEU A 168 -36.76 30.57 -17.62
N LEU A 169 -37.30 29.51 -17.02
CA LEU A 169 -38.71 29.12 -17.14
C LEU A 169 -39.59 29.64 -16.00
N GLY A 170 -39.00 30.27 -14.96
CA GLY A 170 -39.71 30.72 -13.76
C GLY A 170 -40.37 29.58 -12.96
N ARG A 171 -39.76 28.39 -12.94
CA ARG A 171 -40.28 27.19 -12.24
C ARG A 171 -39.39 26.81 -11.06
N GLU A 172 -39.92 26.01 -10.15
CA GLU A 172 -39.14 25.44 -9.05
C GLU A 172 -38.07 24.46 -9.56
N GLU A 173 -37.02 24.25 -8.76
CA GLU A 173 -35.95 23.31 -9.08
C GLU A 173 -36.46 21.87 -8.91
N PRO A 174 -36.33 20.99 -9.94
CA PRO A 174 -36.69 19.59 -9.81
C PRO A 174 -35.76 18.86 -8.84
N ASP A 175 -36.28 17.85 -8.14
CA ASP A 175 -35.48 16.92 -7.36
C ASP A 175 -34.56 16.10 -8.29
N LEU A 176 -33.25 16.27 -8.12
CA LEU A 176 -32.22 15.64 -8.93
C LEU A 176 -31.84 14.24 -8.42
N ALA A 177 -32.16 13.89 -7.16
CA ALA A 177 -31.72 12.63 -6.55
C ALA A 177 -32.08 11.38 -7.38
N PRO A 178 -33.30 11.27 -7.98
CA PRO A 178 -33.66 10.12 -8.82
C PRO A 178 -32.85 10.07 -10.13
N VAL A 179 -32.51 11.22 -10.70
CA VAL A 179 -31.74 11.33 -11.95
C VAL A 179 -30.29 10.96 -11.70
N ILE A 180 -29.70 11.47 -10.63
CA ILE A 180 -28.33 11.18 -10.18
C ILE A 180 -28.14 9.68 -9.99
N THR A 181 -29.07 9.05 -9.27
CA THR A 181 -29.07 7.59 -9.02
C THR A 181 -29.13 6.79 -10.33
N ARG A 182 -29.94 7.21 -11.31
CA ARG A 182 -30.06 6.52 -12.60
C ARG A 182 -28.82 6.65 -13.48
N ILE A 183 -28.16 7.81 -13.48
CA ILE A 183 -26.96 8.05 -14.29
C ILE A 183 -25.75 7.30 -13.70
N MET A 184 -25.63 7.26 -12.38
CA MET A 184 -24.49 6.65 -11.69
C MET A 184 -24.63 5.13 -11.60
N ASN A 185 -25.77 4.65 -11.09
CA ASN A 185 -26.03 3.23 -10.81
C ASN A 185 -24.81 2.48 -10.23
N ALA A 186 -24.06 3.14 -9.34
CA ALA A 186 -22.81 2.66 -8.76
C ALA A 186 -22.65 3.17 -7.34
N VAL A 187 -21.84 2.49 -6.54
CA VAL A 187 -21.44 2.98 -5.22
C VAL A 187 -20.13 3.73 -5.35
N PHE A 188 -20.05 4.91 -4.76
CA PHE A 188 -18.88 5.76 -4.78
C PHE A 188 -18.21 5.78 -3.42
N LEU A 189 -16.90 5.94 -3.43
CA LEU A 189 -16.11 6.19 -2.24
C LEU A 189 -15.17 7.37 -2.51
N GLU A 190 -15.28 8.39 -1.68
CA GLU A 190 -14.35 9.52 -1.62
C GLU A 190 -13.42 9.32 -0.43
N ASP A 191 -12.15 9.62 -0.64
CA ASP A 191 -11.14 9.63 0.39
C ASP A 191 -10.49 11.00 0.47
N GLU A 192 -10.48 11.56 1.68
CA GLU A 192 -9.80 12.81 2.00
C GLU A 192 -8.75 12.54 3.07
N ILE A 193 -7.49 12.77 2.74
CA ILE A 193 -6.37 12.69 3.67
C ILE A 193 -5.92 14.10 4.00
N GLY A 194 -6.11 14.47 5.26
CA GLY A 194 -5.71 15.75 5.82
C GLY A 194 -4.61 15.60 6.86
N TRP A 195 -4.01 16.73 7.21
CA TRP A 195 -3.08 16.83 8.34
C TRP A 195 -3.65 17.79 9.37
N ASP A 196 -3.87 17.31 10.59
CA ASP A 196 -4.26 18.19 11.69
C ASP A 196 -3.01 18.74 12.37
N LYS A 197 -2.88 20.07 12.33
CA LYS A 197 -1.73 20.79 12.91
C LYS A 197 -1.78 20.83 14.43
N HIS A 198 -2.96 20.73 15.05
CA HIS A 198 -3.08 20.82 16.51
C HIS A 198 -2.75 19.49 17.19
N SER A 199 -3.27 18.38 16.68
CA SER A 199 -3.01 17.05 17.22
C SER A 199 -1.74 16.39 16.68
N ASN A 200 -1.11 16.98 15.65
CA ASN A 200 0.04 16.41 14.94
C ASN A 200 -0.24 14.99 14.40
N GLN A 201 -1.45 14.79 13.90
CA GLN A 201 -1.95 13.52 13.40
C GLN A 201 -2.40 13.65 11.94
N ALA A 202 -2.25 12.57 11.19
CA ALA A 202 -2.86 12.45 9.88
C ALA A 202 -4.33 12.03 10.05
N VAL A 203 -5.23 12.72 9.36
CA VAL A 203 -6.68 12.47 9.41
C VAL A 203 -7.09 11.87 8.08
N CYS A 204 -7.79 10.75 8.09
CA CYS A 204 -8.40 10.17 6.91
C CYS A 204 -9.92 10.12 7.10
N SER A 205 -10.65 10.74 6.18
CA SER A 205 -12.10 10.61 6.07
C SER A 205 -12.46 9.90 4.78
N LEU A 206 -13.30 8.89 4.88
CA LEU A 206 -13.83 8.11 3.77
C LEU A 206 -15.33 8.28 3.73
N THR A 207 -15.87 8.78 2.62
CA THR A 207 -17.33 8.94 2.45
C THR A 207 -17.83 8.02 1.34
N ILE A 208 -18.68 7.08 1.71
CA ILE A 208 -19.28 6.11 0.78
C ILE A 208 -20.69 6.56 0.42
N TYR A 209 -21.01 6.67 -0.86
CA TYR A 209 -22.33 7.03 -1.38
C TYR A 209 -22.94 5.87 -2.18
N ASN A 210 -24.16 5.44 -1.85
CA ASN A 210 -24.86 4.43 -2.65
C ASN A 210 -25.78 5.08 -3.70
N TYR A 211 -25.29 5.27 -4.92
CA TYR A 211 -26.12 5.71 -6.05
C TYR A 211 -26.70 4.54 -6.87
N THR A 212 -26.82 3.35 -6.30
CA THR A 212 -27.50 2.21 -6.97
C THR A 212 -28.98 2.17 -6.58
N ALA A 213 -29.82 1.60 -7.45
CA ALA A 213 -31.24 1.42 -7.16
C ALA A 213 -31.56 0.36 -6.07
N ARG A 214 -30.54 -0.29 -5.48
CA ARG A 214 -30.71 -1.33 -4.46
C ARG A 214 -29.91 -0.98 -3.22
N ALA A 215 -30.39 -1.41 -2.07
CA ALA A 215 -29.61 -1.35 -0.85
C ALA A 215 -28.35 -2.24 -0.95
N ARG A 216 -27.23 -1.77 -0.41
CA ARG A 216 -25.93 -2.46 -0.48
C ARG A 216 -25.28 -2.51 0.90
N ALA A 217 -24.68 -3.64 1.23
CA ALA A 217 -23.86 -3.79 2.43
C ALA A 217 -22.41 -4.04 2.02
N TYR A 218 -21.49 -3.29 2.61
CA TYR A 218 -20.05 -3.36 2.31
C TYR A 218 -19.23 -3.48 3.60
N THR A 219 -18.08 -4.13 3.48
CA THR A 219 -16.98 -4.00 4.44
C THR A 219 -15.86 -3.25 3.75
N ILE A 220 -15.50 -2.09 4.24
CA ILE A 220 -14.41 -1.26 3.70
C ILE A 220 -13.14 -1.61 4.45
N LEU A 221 -12.03 -1.71 3.73
CA LEU A 221 -10.72 -1.90 4.31
C LEU A 221 -9.81 -0.77 3.82
N ALA A 222 -9.07 -0.13 4.71
CA ALA A 222 -8.08 0.87 4.31
C ALA A 222 -6.70 0.40 4.73
N LYS A 223 -5.76 0.52 3.80
CA LYS A 223 -4.35 0.35 4.10
C LYS A 223 -3.83 1.62 4.74
N TRP A 224 -3.16 1.47 5.87
CA TRP A 224 -2.56 2.57 6.61
C TRP A 224 -1.09 2.22 6.91
N PRO A 225 -0.22 3.23 7.05
CA PRO A 225 1.20 3.00 7.28
C PRO A 225 1.44 2.52 8.72
N GLU A 226 1.32 1.22 8.95
CA GLU A 226 1.69 0.61 10.22
C GLU A 226 3.22 0.49 10.33
N GLY A 227 3.78 0.94 11.46
CA GLY A 227 5.22 0.94 11.72
C GLY A 227 5.53 1.15 13.20
N GLU A 228 6.80 1.09 13.56
CA GLU A 228 7.24 1.30 14.94
C GLU A 228 6.95 2.75 15.38
N GLY A 229 6.15 2.91 16.43
CA GLY A 229 5.70 4.23 16.91
C GLY A 229 4.51 4.84 16.15
N VAL A 230 3.97 4.16 15.14
CA VAL A 230 2.80 4.63 14.37
C VAL A 230 1.56 3.83 14.76
N ALA A 231 0.54 4.52 15.29
CA ALA A 231 -0.70 3.88 15.74
C ALA A 231 -1.93 4.70 15.35
N ILE A 232 -3.03 3.99 15.06
CA ILE A 232 -4.36 4.62 14.93
C ILE A 232 -4.75 5.18 16.29
N ALA A 233 -4.93 6.51 16.37
CA ALA A 233 -5.23 7.20 17.62
C ALA A 233 -6.75 7.29 17.84
N GLU A 234 -7.47 7.90 16.90
CA GLU A 234 -8.93 8.04 16.98
C GLU A 234 -9.61 7.21 15.90
N ASN A 235 -10.58 6.40 16.29
CA ASN A 235 -11.41 5.62 15.38
C ASN A 235 -12.82 5.44 15.97
N PRO A 236 -13.69 6.46 15.85
CA PRO A 236 -15.03 6.47 16.45
C PRO A 236 -15.93 5.33 15.96
N ARG A 237 -15.75 4.88 14.71
CA ARG A 237 -16.54 3.79 14.12
C ARG A 237 -16.03 2.40 14.51
N GLY A 238 -14.87 2.31 15.17
CA GLY A 238 -14.24 1.06 15.58
C GLY A 238 -13.75 0.24 14.39
N GLY A 239 -14.00 -1.07 14.39
CA GLY A 239 -13.54 -1.98 13.35
C GLY A 239 -12.48 -2.95 13.85
N ARG A 240 -11.85 -3.67 12.92
CA ARG A 240 -10.91 -4.74 13.24
C ARG A 240 -9.67 -4.69 12.36
N LYS A 241 -8.52 -4.99 12.95
CA LYS A 241 -7.30 -5.30 12.21
C LYS A 241 -7.47 -6.64 11.49
N GLU A 242 -7.21 -6.66 10.19
CA GLU A 242 -7.30 -7.88 9.37
C GLU A 242 -5.94 -8.54 9.12
N THR A 243 -4.91 -7.71 8.92
CA THR A 243 -3.49 -8.06 8.78
C THR A 243 -2.66 -6.78 9.04
N THR A 244 -1.34 -6.89 9.06
CA THR A 244 -0.45 -5.74 9.22
C THR A 244 -0.74 -4.66 8.18
N GLY A 245 -0.96 -3.43 8.63
CA GLY A 245 -1.24 -2.26 7.81
C GLY A 245 -2.62 -2.25 7.16
N LEU A 246 -3.55 -3.14 7.53
CA LEU A 246 -4.90 -3.19 6.95
C LEU A 246 -5.98 -3.23 8.03
N TRP A 247 -6.79 -2.18 8.07
CA TRP A 247 -7.91 -2.04 8.99
C TRP A 247 -9.24 -2.19 8.27
N ALA A 248 -10.24 -2.84 8.88
CA ALA A 248 -11.54 -3.11 8.28
C ALA A 248 -12.71 -2.58 9.11
N TRP A 249 -13.66 -1.95 8.42
CA TRP A 249 -14.94 -1.46 8.96
C TRP A 249 -16.09 -2.16 8.26
N ARG A 250 -16.98 -2.78 9.04
CA ARG A 250 -18.25 -3.30 8.53
C ARG A 250 -19.25 -2.14 8.54
N LEU A 251 -19.76 -1.78 7.36
CA LEU A 251 -20.80 -0.77 7.25
C LEU A 251 -22.18 -1.39 7.43
N ASP A 252 -23.10 -0.58 7.93
CA ASP A 252 -24.52 -0.89 7.88
C ASP A 252 -24.99 -0.89 6.42
N THR A 253 -26.17 -1.47 6.20
CA THR A 253 -26.77 -1.48 4.86
C THR A 253 -27.07 -0.06 4.42
N LEU A 254 -26.49 0.36 3.29
CA LEU A 254 -26.72 1.65 2.66
C LEU A 254 -27.90 1.54 1.72
N ASP A 255 -28.98 2.28 2.00
CA ASP A 255 -30.10 2.39 1.06
C ASP A 255 -29.73 3.27 -0.15
N PRO A 256 -30.48 3.19 -1.27
CA PRO A 256 -30.30 4.09 -2.41
C PRO A 256 -30.32 5.57 -2.00
N GLY A 257 -29.30 6.32 -2.39
CA GLY A 257 -29.14 7.74 -2.08
C GLY A 257 -28.55 8.04 -0.70
N GLN A 258 -28.33 7.03 0.15
CA GLN A 258 -27.68 7.23 1.45
C GLN A 258 -26.15 7.21 1.34
N SER A 259 -25.52 7.83 2.33
CA SER A 259 -24.08 7.82 2.51
C SER A 259 -23.66 7.35 3.91
N ALA A 260 -22.43 6.88 4.03
CA ALA A 260 -21.78 6.59 5.30
C ALA A 260 -20.37 7.16 5.33
N GLU A 261 -20.01 7.76 6.46
CA GLU A 261 -18.68 8.30 6.69
C GLU A 261 -17.87 7.39 7.63
N ILE A 262 -16.60 7.18 7.31
CA ILE A 262 -15.61 6.52 8.15
C ILE A 262 -14.47 7.52 8.34
N ARG A 263 -14.25 7.94 9.59
CA ARG A 263 -13.13 8.82 9.92
C ARG A 263 -12.21 8.13 10.92
N PHE A 264 -10.90 8.20 10.68
CA PHE A 264 -9.89 7.76 11.63
C PHE A 264 -8.64 8.63 11.57
N THR A 265 -7.89 8.68 12.66
CA THR A 265 -6.63 9.44 12.74
C THR A 265 -5.46 8.52 13.05
N VAL A 266 -4.29 8.87 12.50
CA VAL A 266 -3.04 8.13 12.69
C VAL A 266 -2.02 9.04 13.35
N SER A 267 -1.46 8.58 14.45
CA SER A 267 -0.40 9.23 15.23
C SER A 267 0.97 8.63 14.89
N GLY A 268 2.05 9.41 15.07
CA GLY A 268 3.43 8.94 14.85
C GLY A 268 3.98 9.15 13.44
N LEU A 269 3.21 9.78 12.54
CA LEU A 269 3.67 10.16 11.19
C LEU A 269 4.23 11.60 11.20
N SER A 270 4.98 11.95 10.16
CA SER A 270 5.31 13.35 9.85
C SER A 270 4.42 13.88 8.71
N LYS A 271 4.30 15.21 8.62
CA LYS A 271 3.51 15.85 7.57
C LYS A 271 4.04 15.48 6.18
N GLY A 272 3.22 14.76 5.41
CA GLY A 272 3.54 14.33 4.04
C GLY A 272 3.99 12.88 3.90
N ASP A 273 4.14 12.14 5.00
CA ASP A 273 4.49 10.70 4.94
C ASP A 273 3.34 9.83 4.44
N TRP A 274 2.10 10.32 4.58
CA TRP A 274 0.90 9.63 4.10
C TRP A 274 0.11 10.53 3.16
N THR A 275 0.10 10.17 1.87
CA THR A 275 -0.46 10.97 0.78
C THR A 275 -1.58 10.28 0.02
N ASP A 276 -1.64 8.94 0.06
CA ASP A 276 -2.65 8.12 -0.61
C ASP A 276 -3.02 6.93 0.29
N ALA A 277 -4.31 6.64 0.40
CA ALA A 277 -4.84 5.52 1.15
C ALA A 277 -5.35 4.47 0.16
N GLU A 278 -4.68 3.33 0.09
CA GLU A 278 -5.18 2.22 -0.73
C GLU A 278 -6.41 1.61 -0.05
N ILE A 279 -7.59 1.85 -0.64
CA ILE A 279 -8.86 1.38 -0.09
C ILE A 279 -9.35 0.15 -0.85
N PHE A 280 -9.77 -0.84 -0.08
CA PHE A 280 -10.35 -2.09 -0.54
C PHE A 280 -11.78 -2.26 -0.02
N PHE A 281 -12.55 -3.12 -0.67
CA PHE A 281 -13.88 -3.46 -0.19
C PHE A 281 -14.20 -4.96 -0.34
N ARG A 282 -15.10 -5.42 0.52
CA ARG A 282 -15.83 -6.70 0.39
C ARG A 282 -17.31 -6.39 0.27
N GLY A 283 -17.96 -7.00 -0.72
CA GLY A 283 -19.39 -6.87 -0.94
C GLY A 283 -19.78 -7.15 -2.39
N ASN A 284 -21.08 -7.06 -2.64
CA ASN A 284 -21.65 -7.27 -3.96
C ASN A 284 -21.74 -5.95 -4.73
N GLY A 285 -21.30 -5.96 -5.99
CA GLY A 285 -21.21 -4.76 -6.83
C GLY A 285 -19.91 -4.01 -6.61
N ASP A 286 -19.44 -3.35 -7.66
CA ASP A 286 -18.19 -2.61 -7.62
C ASP A 286 -18.38 -1.25 -6.96
N ILE A 287 -17.37 -0.85 -6.16
CA ILE A 287 -17.26 0.51 -5.63
C ILE A 287 -16.25 1.25 -6.49
N ILE A 288 -16.62 2.44 -6.94
CA ILE A 288 -15.74 3.36 -7.63
C ILE A 288 -14.92 4.12 -6.58
N GLY A 289 -13.59 4.09 -6.71
CA GLY A 289 -12.65 4.64 -5.72
C GLY A 289 -11.93 3.56 -4.91
N ALA A 290 -12.56 2.39 -4.73
CA ALA A 290 -11.99 1.27 -3.98
C ALA A 290 -11.72 0.03 -4.84
N THR A 291 -10.75 -0.80 -4.45
CA THR A 291 -10.45 -2.07 -5.14
C THR A 291 -11.14 -3.24 -4.44
N LYS A 292 -11.80 -4.15 -5.18
CA LYS A 292 -12.32 -5.37 -4.55
C LYS A 292 -11.16 -6.19 -4.00
N ILE A 293 -11.22 -6.56 -2.72
CA ILE A 293 -10.14 -7.35 -2.12
C ILE A 293 -10.11 -8.75 -2.73
N ASP A 294 -8.91 -9.22 -3.07
CA ASP A 294 -8.69 -10.61 -3.49
C ASP A 294 -8.43 -11.45 -2.23
N GLU A 295 -9.32 -12.39 -1.94
CA GLU A 295 -9.23 -13.25 -0.76
C GLU A 295 -7.95 -14.09 -0.77
N LYS A 296 -7.47 -14.50 -1.94
CA LYS A 296 -6.23 -15.30 -2.05
C LYS A 296 -5.00 -14.49 -1.63
N LEU A 297 -4.93 -13.24 -2.09
CA LEU A 297 -3.83 -12.35 -1.76
C LEU A 297 -3.84 -11.98 -0.27
N LEU A 298 -5.03 -11.81 0.31
CA LEU A 298 -5.16 -11.58 1.75
C LEU A 298 -4.68 -12.79 2.56
N ASP A 299 -5.03 -14.01 2.14
CA ASP A 299 -4.56 -15.23 2.81
C ASP A 299 -3.05 -15.41 2.70
N GLU A 300 -2.46 -15.03 1.56
CA GLU A 300 -1.01 -14.99 1.40
C GLU A 300 -0.35 -13.98 2.35
N MET A 301 -0.91 -12.78 2.49
CA MET A 301 -0.42 -11.78 3.44
C MET A 301 -0.49 -12.28 4.88
N ARG A 302 -1.60 -12.89 5.28
CA ARG A 302 -1.75 -13.49 6.62
C ARG A 302 -0.75 -14.61 6.87
N LYS A 303 -0.48 -15.45 5.87
CA LYS A 303 0.53 -16.51 5.97
C LYS A 303 1.94 -15.96 6.12
N MET A 304 2.29 -14.91 5.35
CA MET A 304 3.58 -14.25 5.47
C MET A 304 3.74 -13.58 6.84
N GLU A 305 2.70 -12.93 7.35
CA GLU A 305 2.69 -12.33 8.69
C GLU A 305 2.85 -13.40 9.79
N ALA A 306 2.10 -14.50 9.71
CA ALA A 306 2.22 -15.61 10.67
C ALA A 306 3.61 -16.24 10.64
N LEU A 307 4.21 -16.37 9.46
CA LEU A 307 5.58 -16.87 9.29
C LEU A 307 6.60 -15.91 9.89
N ALA A 308 6.47 -14.60 9.64
CA ALA A 308 7.35 -13.59 10.21
C ALA A 308 7.25 -13.53 11.74
N LEU A 309 6.04 -13.66 12.30
CA LEU A 309 5.84 -13.72 13.74
C LEU A 309 6.48 -14.98 14.34
N ALA A 310 6.30 -16.14 13.70
CA ALA A 310 6.92 -17.39 14.14
C ALA A 310 8.45 -17.35 14.05
N GLU A 311 9.01 -16.72 13.02
CA GLU A 311 10.46 -16.49 12.90
C GLU A 311 10.98 -15.55 13.99
N ALA A 312 10.23 -14.48 14.32
CA ALA A 312 10.58 -13.56 15.40
C ALA A 312 10.51 -14.24 16.78
N GLU A 313 9.47 -15.04 17.04
CA GLU A 313 9.36 -15.84 18.26
C GLU A 313 10.48 -16.88 18.37
N TYR A 314 10.82 -17.57 17.28
CA TYR A 314 11.94 -18.51 17.25
C TYR A 314 13.29 -17.79 17.48
N ALA A 315 13.47 -16.61 16.88
CA ALA A 315 14.67 -15.80 17.09
C ALA A 315 14.78 -15.30 18.54
N ALA A 316 13.67 -14.85 19.14
CA ALA A 316 13.62 -14.44 20.54
C ALA A 316 13.86 -15.62 21.50
N ALA A 317 13.30 -16.80 21.21
CA ALA A 317 13.54 -18.02 21.98
C ALA A 317 15.01 -18.45 21.90
N THR A 318 15.59 -18.42 20.70
CA THR A 318 17.02 -18.71 20.48
C THR A 318 17.90 -17.69 21.20
N MET A 319 17.53 -16.41 21.18
CA MET A 319 18.26 -15.35 21.88
C MET A 319 18.18 -15.53 23.40
N ASN A 320 17.00 -15.85 23.94
CA ASN A 320 16.82 -16.14 25.37
C ASN A 320 17.61 -17.37 25.82
N GLU A 321 17.63 -18.44 25.01
CA GLU A 321 18.45 -19.63 25.28
C GLU A 321 19.95 -19.31 25.23
N SER A 322 20.36 -18.44 24.29
CA SER A 322 21.74 -17.95 24.19
C SER A 322 22.14 -17.11 25.41
N ILE A 323 21.24 -16.24 25.89
CA ILE A 323 21.44 -15.42 27.09
C ILE A 323 21.51 -16.32 28.33
N GLN A 324 20.61 -17.30 28.48
CA GLN A 324 20.63 -18.25 29.60
C GLN A 324 21.94 -19.04 29.65
N ARG A 325 22.41 -19.56 28.51
CA ARG A 325 23.70 -20.26 28.42
C ARG A 325 24.90 -19.36 28.72
N LEU A 326 24.81 -18.04 28.50
CA LEU A 326 25.84 -17.09 28.90
C LEU A 326 25.81 -16.82 30.41
N VAL A 327 24.61 -16.67 30.99
CA VAL A 327 24.42 -16.45 32.43
C VAL A 327 24.93 -17.65 33.23
N GLU A 328 24.65 -18.88 32.80
CA GLU A 328 25.15 -20.11 33.44
C GLU A 328 26.68 -20.28 33.36
N ARG A 329 27.34 -19.59 32.42
CA ARG A 329 28.81 -19.62 32.26
C ARG A 329 29.52 -18.48 33.01
N THR A 330 28.78 -17.59 33.65
CA THR A 330 29.36 -16.48 34.42
C THR A 330 29.63 -16.98 35.85
N PRO A 331 30.89 -17.08 36.30
CA PRO A 331 31.18 -17.54 37.66
C PRO A 331 30.68 -16.51 38.68
N VAL A 332 29.98 -16.99 39.72
CA VAL A 332 29.62 -16.19 40.89
C VAL A 332 30.90 -15.86 41.64
N LEU A 333 31.31 -14.58 41.62
CA LEU A 333 32.36 -14.08 42.49
C LEU A 333 31.80 -13.97 43.91
N GLU A 334 32.13 -14.93 44.77
CA GLU A 334 32.05 -14.77 46.21
C GLU A 334 33.17 -13.82 46.65
N THR A 335 32.82 -12.60 47.06
CA THR A 335 33.74 -11.69 47.77
C THR A 335 33.39 -11.69 49.26
N SER A 336 34.18 -12.43 50.04
CA SER A 336 34.27 -12.28 51.49
C SER A 336 35.09 -11.01 51.86
N GLY A 337 34.65 -10.28 52.89
CA GLY A 337 35.07 -8.92 53.34
C GLY A 337 36.58 -8.67 53.57
N GLU A 338 37.07 -7.43 53.71
CA GLU A 338 36.60 -6.33 54.57
C GLU A 338 36.74 -4.90 53.97
N SER A 339 35.94 -4.02 54.58
CA SER A 339 35.60 -2.58 54.41
C SER A 339 36.62 -1.54 53.94
N LEU A 340 36.12 -0.58 53.14
CA LEU A 340 36.30 0.87 53.35
C LEU A 340 35.05 1.63 52.85
N VAL A 341 34.64 2.64 53.62
CA VAL A 341 33.31 3.25 53.70
C VAL A 341 33.22 4.56 52.86
N VAL A 342 31.97 5.00 52.60
CA VAL A 342 31.46 6.36 52.26
C VAL A 342 31.14 6.56 50.76
N SER A 343 29.95 6.94 50.28
CA SER A 343 28.64 7.27 50.89
C SER A 343 27.51 6.93 49.91
N SER A 344 26.31 6.67 50.45
CA SER A 344 25.06 6.47 49.72
C SER A 344 24.08 7.62 50.01
N ASP A 345 23.70 8.34 48.97
CA ASP A 345 22.44 9.09 48.77
C ASP A 345 21.97 8.62 47.37
N GLU A 346 20.73 8.31 47.03
CA GLU A 346 19.42 8.42 47.68
C GLU A 346 18.48 7.47 46.90
N SER A 347 17.39 7.08 47.53
CA SER A 347 16.43 6.00 47.22
C SER A 347 15.55 6.16 45.98
N VAL A 348 15.17 5.04 45.35
CA VAL A 348 13.82 4.85 44.76
C VAL A 348 13.27 3.48 45.18
N VAL A 349 12.05 3.52 45.71
CA VAL A 349 11.28 2.44 46.36
C VAL A 349 10.41 1.71 45.34
N GLU A 350 10.42 0.38 45.34
CA GLU A 350 9.33 -0.47 44.83
C GLU A 350 8.32 -0.77 45.97
N PRO A 351 7.02 -0.97 45.67
CA PRO A 351 6.11 -1.64 46.58
C PRO A 351 5.92 -3.12 46.19
N SER A 352 5.92 -3.98 47.20
CA SER A 352 5.64 -5.41 47.13
C SER A 352 4.28 -5.77 47.77
N ASN A 353 3.77 -6.92 47.33
CA ASN A 353 2.58 -7.67 47.76
C ASN A 353 2.46 -7.92 49.28
N GLU A 354 1.23 -8.02 49.81
CA GLU A 354 0.63 -9.31 50.24
C GLU A 354 -0.83 -9.22 50.78
N SER A 355 -1.68 -10.08 50.22
CA SER A 355 -2.61 -11.04 50.84
C SER A 355 -3.63 -10.67 51.95
N GLN A 356 -4.90 -10.66 51.53
CA GLN A 356 -6.13 -11.28 52.11
C GLN A 356 -6.31 -11.45 53.65
N ARG A 357 -7.43 -10.91 54.16
CA ARG A 357 -8.38 -11.60 55.08
C ARG A 357 -9.78 -10.95 55.04
N MET A 358 -10.83 -11.78 54.98
CA MET A 358 -12.25 -11.41 54.98
C MET A 358 -12.76 -10.97 56.36
N ILE A 359 -13.75 -10.05 56.41
CA ILE A 359 -14.82 -10.01 57.43
C ILE A 359 -16.16 -9.60 56.76
N ASN A 360 -17.23 -10.26 57.20
CA ASN A 360 -18.59 -10.31 56.64
C ASN A 360 -19.53 -9.14 57.05
N ASN A 361 -20.41 -8.75 56.10
CA ASN A 361 -21.80 -8.27 56.25
C ASN A 361 -22.06 -6.79 56.67
N PRO A 362 -23.29 -6.24 56.47
CA PRO A 362 -23.55 -5.31 55.37
C PRO A 362 -24.48 -4.14 55.77
N GLU A 363 -23.97 -3.00 56.20
CA GLU A 363 -24.77 -1.77 56.33
C GLU A 363 -23.86 -0.58 56.01
N ASP A 364 -24.04 0.00 54.82
CA ASP A 364 -24.24 1.45 54.66
C ASP A 364 -24.29 1.81 53.16
N LEU A 365 -25.47 1.52 52.63
CA LEU A 365 -26.10 2.30 51.59
C LEU A 365 -26.25 3.75 52.07
N ARG A 366 -25.60 4.71 51.39
CA ARG A 366 -26.22 5.95 50.82
C ARG A 366 -25.32 7.19 50.89
N GLN A 367 -25.54 8.01 49.86
CA GLN A 367 -25.36 9.47 49.77
C GLN A 367 -23.93 9.99 49.57
N TRP A 368 -23.65 10.45 48.35
CA TRP A 368 -23.52 11.90 48.14
C TRP A 368 -23.64 12.31 46.66
N THR A 369 -24.49 13.31 46.43
CA THR A 369 -24.75 14.05 45.19
C THR A 369 -23.72 15.18 44.97
N PRO A 370 -23.62 15.75 43.76
CA PRO A 370 -22.55 16.68 43.38
C PRO A 370 -22.83 18.11 43.86
N ALA A 371 -21.77 18.86 44.15
CA ALA A 371 -21.84 20.29 44.48
C ALA A 371 -21.57 21.16 43.24
N GLU A 372 -22.48 22.11 43.02
CA GLU A 372 -22.45 23.21 42.08
C GLU A 372 -21.43 24.30 42.43
N GLU A 373 -21.04 25.04 41.39
CA GLU A 373 -20.69 26.47 41.29
C GLU A 373 -20.28 27.27 42.54
N VAL A 374 -19.15 28.01 42.45
CA VAL A 374 -19.10 29.46 42.72
C VAL A 374 -18.02 30.15 41.84
N ASN A 375 -18.43 31.28 41.25
CA ASN A 375 -17.68 32.36 40.56
C ASN A 375 -16.28 32.73 41.10
N GLU A 376 -15.39 33.11 40.18
CA GLU A 376 -14.96 34.51 39.93
C GLU A 376 -14.36 34.68 38.52
#